data_AF-A0A940BH24-F1
#
_entry.id   AF-A0A940BH24-F1
#
_cell.length_a   1.000
_cell.length_b   1.000
_cell.length_c   1.000
_cell.angle_alpha   90.00
_cell.angle_beta   90.00
_cell.angle_gamma   90.00
#
_symmetry.space_group_name_H-M   'P 1'
#
loop_
_entity.id
_entity.type
_entity.pdbx_description
1 polymer ?
#
loop_
_entity_poly.entity_id
_entity_poly.type
_entity_poly.pdbx_seq_one_letter_code
_entity_poly.pdbx_strand_id
1 'polypeptide(L)'
;MKKRTIRELLTVLLLMIITINVSAQRPDLRAMSGEVYYWFNVKLSNSIDRDTKMDAYALRVISPTIYHGNPRAFQKALWEGTAKGTRIAIGPFNTLDETKAALQLYRTLKDTTSVQTKEGSLSWFLVDVTIMERSHSYQFERIPARVAFGSSREFKAALKESLTFKKLAIGPFYDNVQAEISKSLYRVEE
;
A
#
# COMPACT_ATOMS: atom_id res chain seq x y z
N MET A 1 -38.19 37.60 23.31
CA MET A 1 -37.28 36.61 23.93
C MET A 1 -37.43 35.26 23.23
N LYS A 2 -36.41 34.82 22.48
CA LYS A 2 -36.11 33.40 22.20
C LYS A 2 -34.70 33.30 21.58
N LYS A 3 -33.67 33.58 22.39
CA LYS A 3 -32.25 33.28 22.07
C LYS A 3 -31.92 31.82 22.48
N ARG A 4 -32.74 30.87 22.03
CA ARG A 4 -32.46 29.43 22.11
C ARG A 4 -32.64 28.90 20.70
N THR A 5 -31.54 28.69 19.99
CA THR A 5 -31.50 27.79 18.82
C THR A 5 -30.07 27.57 18.33
N ILE A 6 -29.19 28.57 18.37
CA ILE A 6 -27.85 28.42 17.76
C ILE A 6 -26.88 27.58 18.61
N ARG A 7 -26.85 27.77 19.93
CA ARG A 7 -25.98 26.99 20.83
C ARG A 7 -26.36 25.51 20.90
N GLU A 8 -27.66 25.21 20.89
CA GLU A 8 -28.14 23.82 20.90
C GLU A 8 -27.83 23.11 19.57
N LEU A 9 -28.00 23.80 18.43
CA LEU A 9 -27.61 23.29 17.10
C LEU A 9 -26.10 23.02 16.99
N LEU A 10 -25.25 23.91 17.51
CA LEU A 10 -23.80 23.71 17.52
C LEU A 10 -23.38 22.52 18.39
N THR A 11 -24.07 22.29 19.51
CA THR A 11 -23.78 21.16 20.41
C THR A 11 -24.18 19.83 19.79
N VAL A 12 -25.32 19.78 19.09
CA VAL A 12 -25.77 18.59 18.35
C VAL A 12 -24.84 18.29 17.17
N LEU A 13 -24.37 19.32 16.44
CA LEU A 13 -23.43 19.16 15.34
C LEU A 13 -22.06 18.66 15.85
N LEU A 14 -21.58 19.16 16.99
CA LEU A 14 -20.34 18.69 17.61
C LEU A 14 -20.45 17.23 18.08
N LEU A 15 -21.60 16.84 18.64
CA LEU A 15 -21.88 15.45 19.03
C LEU A 15 -21.96 14.51 17.83
N MET A 16 -22.51 14.95 16.69
CA MET A 16 -22.49 14.16 15.45
C MET A 16 -21.07 13.97 14.89
N ILE A 17 -20.20 14.96 14.97
CA ILE A 17 -18.80 14.82 14.51
C ILE A 17 -18.02 13.85 15.40
N ILE A 18 -18.36 13.80 16.71
CA ILE A 18 -17.74 12.86 17.65
C ILE A 18 -18.27 11.43 17.43
N THR A 19 -19.56 11.24 17.11
CA THR A 19 -20.09 9.89 16.81
C THR A 19 -19.65 9.35 15.45
N ILE A 20 -19.40 10.20 14.45
CA ILE A 20 -18.86 9.75 13.15
C ILE A 20 -17.39 9.27 13.28
N ASN A 21 -16.66 9.70 14.32
CA ASN A 21 -15.28 9.25 14.57
C ASN A 21 -15.16 7.97 15.41
N VAL A 22 -16.26 7.39 15.90
CA VAL A 22 -16.26 6.13 16.66
C VAL A 22 -16.93 5.04 15.84
N SER A 23 -16.42 4.79 14.64
CA SER A 23 -16.55 3.51 13.91
C SER A 23 -15.54 3.43 12.78
N ALA A 24 -14.29 3.84 13.04
CA ALA A 24 -13.19 3.12 12.42
C ALA A 24 -13.13 1.76 13.14
N GLN A 25 -14.00 0.83 12.75
CA GLN A 25 -13.80 -0.58 13.06
C GLN A 25 -12.36 -0.88 12.67
N ARG A 26 -11.49 -1.05 13.67
CA ARG A 26 -10.22 -1.73 13.43
C ARG A 26 -10.65 -3.06 12.80
N PRO A 27 -10.29 -3.36 11.54
CA PRO A 27 -10.59 -4.68 11.01
C PRO A 27 -10.02 -5.66 12.03
N ASP A 28 -10.89 -6.52 12.56
CA ASP A 28 -10.51 -7.46 13.60
C ASP A 28 -9.51 -8.42 12.98
N LEU A 29 -8.22 -8.14 13.18
CA LEU A 29 -7.08 -8.94 12.72
C LEU A 29 -7.15 -10.38 13.25
N ARG A 30 -8.05 -10.68 14.21
CA ARG A 30 -8.26 -12.02 14.77
C ARG A 30 -9.27 -12.87 14.00
N ALA A 31 -10.04 -12.33 13.05
CA ALA A 31 -11.02 -13.11 12.29
C ALA A 31 -10.41 -14.01 11.20
N MET A 32 -9.09 -14.00 11.00
CA MET A 32 -8.41 -14.64 9.86
C MET A 32 -7.66 -15.94 10.23
N SER A 33 -8.14 -16.72 11.20
CA SER A 33 -7.53 -18.02 11.54
C SER A 33 -7.83 -19.05 10.43
N GLY A 34 -7.00 -19.06 9.39
CA GLY A 34 -7.12 -19.97 8.24
C GLY A 34 -6.73 -19.37 6.90
N GLU A 35 -6.51 -18.05 6.84
CA GLU A 35 -6.21 -17.38 5.57
C GLU A 35 -4.76 -17.55 5.13
N VAL A 36 -4.60 -17.99 3.89
CA VAL A 36 -3.31 -18.03 3.21
C VAL A 36 -3.15 -16.73 2.44
N TYR A 37 -2.13 -15.96 2.81
CA TYR A 37 -1.69 -14.79 2.08
C TYR A 37 -0.68 -15.17 1.02
N TYR A 38 -0.69 -14.42 -0.07
CA TYR A 38 0.27 -14.50 -1.15
C TYR A 38 0.99 -13.16 -1.30
N TRP A 39 2.27 -13.17 -1.63
CA TRP A 39 3.06 -11.95 -1.86
C TRP A 39 4.24 -12.22 -2.79
N PHE A 40 4.80 -11.15 -3.34
CA PHE A 40 6.08 -11.19 -4.05
C PHE A 40 7.00 -10.11 -3.52
N ASN A 41 8.27 -10.14 -3.94
CA ASN A 41 9.29 -9.24 -3.42
C ASN A 41 9.82 -8.29 -4.50
N VAL A 42 9.92 -7.03 -4.13
CA VAL A 42 10.54 -5.97 -4.92
C VAL A 42 11.72 -5.36 -4.18
N LYS A 43 12.57 -4.65 -4.91
CA LYS A 43 13.68 -3.87 -4.37
C LYS A 43 13.62 -2.47 -4.93
N LEU A 44 13.87 -1.49 -4.06
CA LEU A 44 14.12 -0.11 -4.46
C LEU A 44 15.61 0.15 -4.53
N SER A 45 16.02 0.90 -5.54
CA SER A 45 17.34 1.50 -5.63
C SER A 45 17.18 3.01 -5.81
N ASN A 46 17.97 3.80 -5.08
CA ASN A 46 18.10 5.23 -5.33
C ASN A 46 19.06 5.45 -6.51
N SER A 47 18.67 6.31 -7.44
CA SER A 47 19.58 6.98 -8.35
C SER A 47 19.31 8.48 -8.30
N ILE A 48 20.35 9.30 -8.45
CA ILE A 48 20.16 10.73 -8.67
C ILE A 48 19.77 10.93 -10.13
N ASP A 49 18.59 11.49 -10.35
CA ASP A 49 18.16 11.92 -11.68
C ASP A 49 19.10 13.04 -12.17
N ARG A 50 19.72 12.85 -13.33
CA ARG A 50 20.80 13.74 -13.81
C ARG A 50 20.29 15.14 -14.15
N ASP A 51 19.04 15.25 -14.56
CA ASP A 51 18.44 16.48 -15.08
C ASP A 51 17.86 17.31 -13.93
N THR A 52 17.13 16.67 -13.02
CA THR A 52 16.44 17.32 -11.89
C THR A 52 17.30 17.40 -10.63
N LYS A 53 18.40 16.63 -10.54
CA LYS A 53 19.22 16.44 -9.33
C LYS A 53 18.42 15.93 -8.12
N MET A 54 17.24 15.35 -8.36
CA MET A 54 16.39 14.78 -7.32
C MET A 54 16.67 13.29 -7.15
N ASP A 55 16.39 12.77 -5.96
CA ASP A 55 16.34 11.34 -5.71
C ASP A 55 15.24 10.72 -6.57
N ALA A 56 15.62 9.83 -7.50
CA ALA A 56 14.69 9.02 -8.27
C ALA A 56 14.81 7.57 -7.82
N TYR A 57 13.71 7.00 -7.32
CA TYR A 57 13.68 5.60 -6.95
C TYR A 57 13.36 4.74 -8.17
N ALA A 58 14.20 3.75 -8.44
CA ALA A 58 13.91 2.70 -9.39
C ALA A 58 13.40 1.47 -8.65
N LEU A 59 12.27 0.92 -9.12
CA LEU A 59 11.68 -0.30 -8.60
C LEU A 59 12.06 -1.48 -9.49
N ARG A 60 12.46 -2.58 -8.86
CA ARG A 60 12.74 -3.84 -9.54
C ARG A 60 12.09 -5.01 -8.80
N VAL A 61 11.43 -5.88 -9.55
CA VAL A 61 11.03 -7.20 -9.05
C VAL A 61 12.28 -8.07 -8.86
N ILE A 62 12.48 -8.60 -7.65
CA ILE A 62 13.68 -9.39 -7.30
C ILE A 62 13.63 -10.75 -7.97
N SER A 63 12.48 -11.43 -7.89
CA SER A 63 12.26 -12.74 -8.47
C SER A 63 10.80 -12.90 -8.93
N PRO A 64 10.51 -13.83 -9.88
CA PRO A 64 9.14 -14.24 -10.19
C PRO A 64 8.45 -15.00 -9.06
N THR A 65 9.16 -15.32 -7.98
CA THR A 65 8.67 -16.21 -6.92
C THR A 65 7.53 -15.55 -6.17
N ILE A 66 6.40 -16.25 -6.14
CA ILE A 66 5.28 -15.93 -5.27
C ILE A 66 5.45 -16.75 -4.00
N TYR A 67 5.48 -16.06 -2.88
CA TYR A 67 5.52 -16.63 -1.54
C TYR A 67 4.10 -16.73 -1.00
N HIS A 68 3.90 -17.63 -0.05
CA HIS A 68 2.63 -17.77 0.64
C HIS A 68 2.82 -18.16 2.11
N GLY A 69 1.78 -17.93 2.92
CA GLY A 69 1.82 -18.23 4.34
C GLY A 69 0.70 -17.54 5.10
N ASN A 70 0.67 -17.71 6.42
CA ASN A 70 -0.32 -17.03 7.27
C ASN A 70 0.03 -15.53 7.45
N PRO A 71 -0.87 -14.73 8.07
CA PRO A 71 -0.62 -13.31 8.30
C PRO A 71 0.69 -13.00 9.03
N ARG A 72 1.08 -13.83 10.00
CA ARG A 72 2.34 -13.68 10.74
C ARG A 72 3.57 -13.90 9.84
N ALA A 73 3.50 -14.87 8.93
CA ALA A 73 4.57 -15.14 7.96
C ALA A 73 4.75 -13.96 6.99
N PHE A 74 3.64 -13.36 6.53
CA PHE A 74 3.69 -12.15 5.71
C PHE A 74 4.33 -10.98 6.45
N GLN A 75 3.87 -10.66 7.67
CA GLN A 75 4.43 -9.56 8.47
C GLN A 75 5.93 -9.77 8.73
N LYS A 76 6.35 -10.99 9.08
CA LYS A 76 7.76 -11.34 9.22
C LYS A 76 8.52 -11.08 7.92
N ALA A 77 8.00 -11.53 6.78
CA ALA A 77 8.65 -11.31 5.49
C ALA A 77 8.76 -9.82 5.11
N LEU A 78 7.72 -9.04 5.41
CA LEU A 78 7.69 -7.60 5.20
C LEU A 78 8.77 -6.89 6.03
N TRP A 79 8.78 -7.11 7.35
CA TRP A 79 9.65 -6.37 8.26
C TRP A 79 11.11 -6.83 8.23
N GLU A 80 11.40 -8.13 8.09
CA GLU A 80 12.78 -8.60 7.98
C GLU A 80 13.47 -8.13 6.69
N GLY A 81 12.72 -8.10 5.58
CA GLY A 81 13.22 -7.59 4.30
C GLY A 81 13.53 -6.10 4.36
N THR A 82 12.58 -5.35 4.96
CA THR A 82 12.60 -3.90 5.15
C THR A 82 13.74 -3.46 6.05
N ALA A 83 13.88 -4.09 7.24
CA ALA A 83 14.94 -3.79 8.19
C ALA A 83 16.36 -4.03 7.64
N LYS A 84 16.50 -4.94 6.67
CA LYS A 84 17.78 -5.25 6.02
C LYS A 84 17.98 -4.54 4.66
N GLY A 85 16.98 -3.77 4.20
CA GLY A 85 16.94 -3.13 2.87
C GLY A 85 17.18 -4.09 1.71
N THR A 86 16.87 -5.37 1.90
CA THR A 86 17.10 -6.41 0.89
C THR A 86 15.92 -6.51 -0.07
N ARG A 87 14.72 -6.34 0.47
CA ARG A 87 13.45 -6.52 -0.24
C ARG A 87 12.30 -5.85 0.49
N ILE A 88 11.26 -5.53 -0.27
CA ILE A 88 9.95 -5.11 0.22
C ILE A 88 8.95 -6.17 -0.26
N ALA A 89 8.19 -6.74 0.68
CA ALA A 89 7.07 -7.61 0.31
C ALA A 89 5.93 -6.75 -0.24
N ILE A 90 5.31 -7.16 -1.34
CA ILE A 90 4.12 -6.55 -1.93
C ILE A 90 2.95 -7.50 -1.76
N GLY A 91 1.89 -7.02 -1.10
CA GLY A 91 0.70 -7.80 -0.75
C GLY A 91 0.13 -7.32 0.59
N PRO A 92 -0.46 -8.20 1.41
CA PRO A 92 -0.79 -9.57 1.09
C PRO A 92 -1.99 -9.63 0.14
N PHE A 93 -1.96 -10.59 -0.78
CA PHE A 93 -3.07 -10.92 -1.68
C PHE A 93 -3.78 -12.18 -1.19
N ASN A 94 -5.05 -12.35 -1.54
CA ASN A 94 -5.91 -13.43 -1.07
C ASN A 94 -5.84 -14.65 -2.00
N THR A 95 -5.41 -14.43 -3.24
CA THR A 95 -5.32 -15.49 -4.25
C THR A 95 -3.99 -15.46 -4.99
N LEU A 96 -3.56 -16.64 -5.44
CA LEU A 96 -2.38 -16.79 -6.27
C LEU A 96 -2.51 -16.04 -7.59
N ASP A 97 -3.70 -16.06 -8.22
CA ASP A 97 -3.90 -15.44 -9.54
C ASP A 97 -3.94 -13.91 -9.47
N GLU A 98 -4.51 -13.35 -8.41
CA GLU A 98 -4.37 -11.92 -8.10
C GLU A 98 -2.89 -11.53 -7.96
N THR A 99 -2.12 -12.33 -7.22
CA THR A 99 -0.69 -12.07 -7.01
C THR A 99 0.11 -12.12 -8.31
N LYS A 100 -0.21 -13.07 -9.20
CA LYS A 100 0.42 -13.17 -10.53
C LYS A 100 0.11 -11.94 -11.39
N ALA A 101 -1.14 -11.49 -11.38
CA ALA A 101 -1.54 -10.29 -12.12
C ALA A 101 -0.85 -9.04 -11.59
N ALA A 102 -0.81 -8.87 -10.26
CA ALA A 102 -0.07 -7.77 -9.63
C ALA A 102 1.42 -7.82 -9.98
N LEU A 103 2.08 -8.98 -9.83
CA LEU A 103 3.48 -9.18 -10.18
C LEU A 103 3.80 -8.79 -11.63
N GLN A 104 2.91 -9.13 -12.57
CA GLN A 104 3.09 -8.77 -13.98
C GLN A 104 3.08 -7.25 -14.22
N LEU A 105 2.22 -6.51 -13.50
CA LEU A 105 2.19 -5.06 -13.57
C LEU A 105 3.47 -4.41 -13.04
N TYR A 106 4.05 -4.95 -11.95
CA TYR A 106 5.34 -4.48 -11.42
C TYR A 106 6.50 -4.79 -12.38
N ARG A 107 6.46 -5.93 -13.06
CA ARG A 107 7.50 -6.32 -14.03
C ARG A 107 7.52 -5.43 -15.27
N THR A 108 6.34 -5.05 -15.75
CA THR A 108 6.17 -4.28 -16.98
C THR A 108 6.18 -2.76 -16.74
N LEU A 109 6.74 -2.29 -15.62
CA LEU A 109 6.83 -0.85 -15.31
C LEU A 109 7.52 -0.03 -16.41
N LYS A 110 8.48 -0.63 -17.12
CA LYS A 110 9.19 -0.01 -18.24
C LYS A 110 8.49 -0.20 -19.58
N ASP A 111 7.55 -1.13 -19.67
CA ASP A 111 6.90 -1.52 -20.91
C ASP A 111 5.55 -0.83 -21.03
N THR A 112 5.31 -0.19 -22.17
CA THR A 112 4.02 0.43 -22.52
C THR A 112 2.95 -0.59 -22.92
N THR A 113 3.31 -1.87 -22.98
CA THR A 113 2.44 -2.96 -23.43
C THR A 113 1.23 -3.12 -22.50
N SER A 114 0.05 -3.30 -23.09
CA SER A 114 -1.19 -3.57 -22.37
C SER A 114 -1.12 -4.95 -21.72
N VAL A 115 -1.07 -4.99 -20.38
CA VAL A 115 -1.26 -6.22 -19.62
C VAL A 115 -2.76 -6.48 -19.50
N GLN A 116 -3.24 -7.62 -20.00
CA GLN A 116 -4.61 -8.05 -19.76
C GLN A 116 -4.75 -8.43 -18.28
N THR A 117 -5.44 -7.60 -17.53
CA THR A 117 -5.91 -7.90 -16.18
C THR A 117 -7.40 -8.15 -16.21
N LYS A 118 -7.93 -8.77 -15.16
CA LYS A 118 -9.37 -8.96 -15.00
C LYS A 118 -10.08 -7.60 -15.15
N GLU A 119 -11.13 -7.55 -15.96
CA GLU A 119 -11.95 -6.36 -16.10
C GLU A 119 -12.53 -5.96 -14.74
N GLY A 120 -12.27 -4.71 -14.33
CA GLY A 120 -12.69 -4.19 -13.04
C GLY A 120 -11.80 -3.05 -12.56
N SER A 121 -12.33 -2.30 -11.58
CA SER A 121 -11.54 -1.30 -10.87
C SER A 121 -10.59 -2.00 -9.90
N LEU A 122 -9.31 -1.68 -10.01
CA LEU A 122 -8.27 -2.08 -9.08
C LEU A 122 -8.18 -1.07 -7.93
N SER A 123 -7.72 -1.55 -6.78
CA SER A 123 -7.48 -0.74 -5.58
C SER A 123 -5.99 -0.72 -5.24
N TRP A 124 -5.45 0.41 -4.79
CA TRP A 124 -4.07 0.51 -4.30
C TRP A 124 -3.93 1.64 -3.28
N PHE A 125 -2.83 1.64 -2.53
CA PHE A 125 -2.49 2.75 -1.64
C PHE A 125 -1.02 3.11 -1.76
N LEU A 126 -0.65 4.29 -1.28
CA LEU A 126 0.74 4.75 -1.24
C LEU A 126 1.31 4.61 0.16
N VAL A 127 2.58 4.21 0.24
CA VAL A 127 3.41 4.31 1.44
C VAL A 127 4.59 5.24 1.14
N ASP A 128 4.92 6.11 2.08
CA ASP A 128 6.19 6.83 2.02
C ASP A 128 7.30 5.83 2.32
N VAL A 129 8.35 5.84 1.52
CA VAL A 129 9.48 4.93 1.66
C VAL A 129 10.78 5.71 1.55
N THR A 130 11.62 5.57 2.57
CA THR A 130 12.95 6.18 2.61
C THR A 130 14.00 5.09 2.68
N ILE A 131 15.01 5.17 1.82
CA ILE A 131 16.20 4.31 1.91
C ILE A 131 17.18 4.94 2.91
N MET A 132 17.40 4.27 4.03
CA MET A 132 18.33 4.68 5.06
C MET A 132 19.73 4.19 4.70
N GLU A 133 20.59 5.07 4.20
CA GLU A 133 21.92 4.70 3.70
C GLU A 133 22.80 4.04 4.76
N ARG A 134 22.82 4.60 5.98
CA ARG A 134 23.68 4.11 7.07
C ARG A 134 23.34 2.67 7.50
N SER A 135 22.06 2.36 7.66
CA SER A 135 21.57 1.04 8.08
C SER A 135 21.28 0.11 6.92
N HIS A 136 21.36 0.60 5.68
CA HIS A 136 20.89 -0.10 4.48
C HIS A 136 19.47 -0.66 4.68
N SER A 137 18.56 0.12 5.28
CA SER A 137 17.19 -0.30 5.58
C SER A 137 16.17 0.54 4.82
N TYR A 138 14.96 0.02 4.68
CA TYR A 138 13.81 0.80 4.25
C TYR A 138 13.06 1.30 5.49
N GLN A 139 12.66 2.56 5.48
CA GLN A 139 11.77 3.14 6.48
C GLN A 139 10.45 3.45 5.80
N PHE A 140 9.35 2.95 6.35
CA PHE A 140 8.01 3.30 5.90
C PHE A 140 7.41 4.37 6.79
N GLU A 141 6.74 5.34 6.18
CA GLU A 141 5.95 6.33 6.90
C GLU A 141 4.49 6.29 6.46
N ARG A 142 3.62 6.54 7.43
CA ARG A 142 2.18 6.50 7.20
C ARG A 142 1.75 7.75 6.46
N ILE A 143 1.27 7.54 5.23
CA ILE A 143 0.47 8.55 4.56
C ILE A 143 -1.00 8.36 4.97
N PRO A 144 -1.71 9.40 5.43
CA PRO A 144 -3.17 9.34 5.62
C PRO A 144 -3.94 9.30 4.28
N ALA A 145 -3.33 8.74 3.23
CA ALA A 145 -3.94 8.61 1.92
C ALA A 145 -5.08 7.59 1.97
N ARG A 146 -6.16 7.90 1.23
CA ARG A 146 -7.23 6.92 0.95
C ARG A 146 -6.69 5.84 0.02
N VAL A 147 -7.30 4.65 0.06
CA VAL A 147 -7.15 3.71 -1.05
C VAL A 147 -7.65 4.39 -2.33
N ALA A 148 -6.81 4.39 -3.35
CA ALA A 148 -7.10 4.88 -4.68
C ALA A 148 -7.66 3.75 -5.54
N PHE A 149 -8.34 4.13 -6.62
CA PHE A 149 -9.03 3.21 -7.51
C PHE A 149 -8.78 3.55 -8.97
N GLY A 150 -8.82 2.55 -9.84
CA GLY A 150 -8.73 2.74 -11.28
C GLY A 150 -8.31 1.49 -12.03
N SER A 151 -8.00 1.66 -13.31
CA SER A 151 -7.52 0.63 -14.22
C SER A 151 -6.08 0.21 -13.94
N SER A 152 -5.63 -0.88 -14.57
CA SER A 152 -4.21 -1.27 -14.56
C SER A 152 -3.26 -0.22 -15.14
N ARG A 153 -3.74 0.56 -16.11
CA ARG A 153 -2.96 1.67 -16.68
C ARG A 153 -2.75 2.77 -15.64
N GLU A 154 -3.81 3.14 -14.92
CA GLU A 154 -3.73 4.15 -13.85
C GLU A 154 -2.88 3.65 -12.68
N PHE A 155 -2.99 2.38 -12.31
CA PHE A 155 -2.08 1.79 -11.32
C PHE A 155 -0.61 1.87 -11.77
N LYS A 156 -0.29 1.50 -13.02
CA LYS A 156 1.09 1.60 -13.55
C LYS A 156 1.60 3.03 -13.55
N ALA A 157 0.74 4.00 -13.91
CA ALA A 157 1.08 5.42 -13.84
C ALA A 157 1.36 5.84 -12.39
N ALA A 158 0.48 5.50 -11.45
CA ALA A 158 0.64 5.78 -10.04
C ALA A 158 1.93 5.16 -9.47
N LEU A 159 2.23 3.91 -9.82
CA LEU A 159 3.44 3.21 -9.39
C LEU A 159 4.72 3.87 -9.93
N LYS A 160 4.69 4.42 -11.15
CA LYS A 160 5.83 5.14 -11.74
C LYS A 160 6.00 6.53 -11.11
N GLU A 161 4.92 7.30 -11.03
CA GLU A 161 4.93 8.67 -10.54
C GLU A 161 5.24 8.74 -9.04
N SER A 162 4.73 7.79 -8.24
CA SER A 162 4.98 7.78 -6.80
C SER A 162 6.47 7.68 -6.47
N LEU A 163 7.24 6.95 -7.28
CA LEU A 163 8.67 6.73 -7.05
C LEU A 163 9.50 8.01 -7.18
N THR A 164 9.04 9.00 -7.95
CA THR A 164 9.67 10.33 -8.02
C THR A 164 9.50 11.11 -6.70
N PHE A 165 8.50 10.75 -5.90
CA PHE A 165 8.18 11.41 -4.63
C PHE A 165 8.50 10.56 -3.41
N LYS A 166 9.46 9.62 -3.53
CA LYS A 166 9.84 8.68 -2.44
C LYS A 166 8.63 7.90 -1.90
N LYS A 167 7.67 7.58 -2.78
CA LYS A 167 6.47 6.82 -2.47
C LYS A 167 6.42 5.53 -3.25
N LEU A 168 5.87 4.51 -2.64
CA LEU A 168 5.62 3.23 -3.27
C LEU A 168 4.12 2.95 -3.29
N ALA A 169 3.56 2.75 -4.48
CA ALA A 169 2.23 2.16 -4.60
C ALA A 169 2.29 0.68 -4.21
N ILE A 170 1.35 0.26 -3.37
CA ILE A 170 1.16 -1.12 -2.92
C ILE A 170 -0.17 -1.63 -3.48
N GLY A 171 -0.13 -2.78 -4.16
CA GLY A 171 -1.28 -3.39 -4.82
C GLY A 171 -0.85 -3.98 -6.17
N PRO A 172 -1.69 -3.89 -7.22
CA PRO A 172 -3.11 -3.58 -7.14
C PRO A 172 -3.90 -4.77 -6.59
N PHE A 173 -4.93 -4.47 -5.82
CA PHE A 173 -5.88 -5.41 -5.24
C PHE A 173 -7.18 -5.43 -6.07
N TYR A 174 -7.81 -6.59 -6.19
CA TYR A 174 -9.14 -6.69 -6.81
C TYR A 174 -10.26 -6.26 -5.88
N ASP A 175 -10.00 -6.22 -4.57
CA ASP A 175 -10.97 -5.87 -3.54
C ASP A 175 -10.50 -4.67 -2.70
N ASN A 176 -11.42 -3.76 -2.40
CA ASN A 176 -11.12 -2.57 -1.61
C ASN A 176 -10.85 -2.91 -0.14
N VAL A 177 -11.62 -3.85 0.42
CA VAL A 177 -11.50 -4.23 1.83
C VAL A 177 -10.12 -4.83 2.08
N GLN A 178 -9.67 -5.70 1.17
CA GLN A 178 -8.31 -6.22 1.15
C GLN A 178 -7.24 -5.12 1.08
N ALA A 179 -7.42 -4.09 0.26
CA ALA A 179 -6.48 -2.97 0.18
C ALA A 179 -6.39 -2.19 1.51
N GLU A 180 -7.51 -1.93 2.19
CA GLU A 180 -7.50 -1.27 3.50
C GLU A 180 -6.91 -2.15 4.61
N ILE A 181 -7.16 -3.47 4.57
CA ILE A 181 -6.53 -4.43 5.49
C ILE A 181 -5.02 -4.46 5.25
N SER A 182 -4.58 -4.62 4.00
CA SER A 182 -3.17 -4.62 3.62
C SER A 182 -2.48 -3.34 4.09
N LYS A 183 -3.08 -2.17 3.84
CA LYS A 183 -2.57 -0.87 4.29
C LYS A 183 -2.34 -0.78 5.80
N SER A 184 -3.13 -1.48 6.60
CA SER A 184 -2.92 -1.53 8.05
C SER A 184 -1.66 -2.31 8.46
N LEU A 185 -1.18 -3.23 7.62
CA LEU A 185 -0.01 -4.07 7.87
C LEU A 185 1.32 -3.37 7.57
N TYR A 186 1.31 -2.35 6.71
CA TYR A 186 2.48 -1.50 6.43
C TYR A 186 2.67 -0.38 7.46
N ARG A 187 1.91 -0.41 8.56
CA ARG A 187 2.08 0.50 9.68
C ARG A 187 3.28 0.05 10.50
N VAL A 188 4.22 0.96 10.72
CA VAL A 188 5.32 0.80 11.68
C VAL A 188 4.74 0.32 13.00
N GLU A 189 5.30 -0.74 13.59
CA GLU A 189 5.09 -1.04 15.01
C GLU A 189 5.60 0.18 15.79
N GLU A 190 4.68 0.94 16.39
CA GLU A 190 5.01 2.03 17.33
C GLU A 190 5.83 1.50 18.53
#